data_AF-A0A267T2F3-F1
#
_entry.id   AF-A0A267T2F3-F1
#
_cell.length_a   1.000
_cell.length_b   1.000
_cell.length_c   1.000
_cell.angle_alpha   90.00
_cell.angle_beta   90.00
_cell.angle_gamma   90.00
#
_symmetry.space_group_name_H-M   'P 1'
#
loop_
_entity.id
_entity.type
_entity.pdbx_description
1 polymer ?
#
loop_
_entity_poly.entity_id
_entity_poly.type
_entity_poly.pdbx_seq_one_letter_code
_entity_poly.pdbx_strand_id
1 'polypeptide(L)' 'MVSKEAIKSAYRSLARVDRKQIKNTLCDKFGYKERNFQSKISGEICWTNEEIGVLKSLLEIDGA' A
#
# COMPACT_ATOMS: atom_id res chain seq x y z
N MET A 1 -1.17 3.95 -15.93
CA MET A 1 -1.63 3.12 -14.79
C MET A 1 -0.40 2.64 -14.04
N VAL A 2 -0.28 2.90 -12.73
CA VAL A 2 0.81 2.31 -11.93
C VAL A 2 0.47 0.84 -11.70
N SER A 3 1.35 -0.07 -12.17
CA SER A 3 1.15 -1.52 -12.01
C SER A 3 1.23 -1.93 -10.55
N LYS A 4 0.42 -2.91 -10.13
CA LYS A 4 0.44 -3.48 -8.77
C LYS A 4 1.86 -3.89 -8.33
N GLU A 5 2.68 -4.33 -9.28
CA GLU A 5 4.08 -4.68 -9.10
C GLU A 5 4.95 -3.49 -8.68
N ALA A 6 4.70 -2.30 -9.22
CA ALA A 6 5.41 -1.08 -8.85
C ALA A 6 5.11 -0.69 -7.40
N ILE A 7 3.85 -0.78 -6.96
CA ILE A 7 3.45 -0.54 -5.56
C ILE A 7 4.13 -1.56 -4.63
N LYS A 8 4.12 -2.84 -5.04
CA LYS A 8 4.77 -3.90 -4.26
C LYS A 8 6.28 -3.71 -4.16
N SER A 9 6.91 -3.29 -5.26
CA SER A 9 8.34 -2.99 -5.32
C SER A 9 8.70 -1.80 -4.45
N ALA A 10 7.98 -0.68 -4.59
CA ALA A 10 8.17 0.52 -3.77
C ALA A 10 7.98 0.21 -2.28
N TYR A 11 6.88 -0.47 -1.91
CA TYR A 11 6.65 -0.88 -0.52
C TYR A 11 7.76 -1.80 0.01
N ARG A 12 8.30 -2.72 -0.81
CA ARG A 12 9.41 -3.59 -0.40
C ARG A 12 10.75 -2.86 -0.27
N SER A 13 10.96 -1.80 -1.04
CA SER A 13 12.16 -0.96 -1.00
C SER A 13 12.25 -0.15 0.30
N LEU A 14 11.11 0.12 0.94
CA LEU A 14 11.05 0.88 2.18
C LEU A 14 11.63 0.14 3.40
N ALA A 15 12.15 0.93 4.35
CA ALA A 15 12.59 0.40 5.63
C ALA A 15 11.42 -0.22 6.41
N ARG A 16 11.74 -1.08 7.38
CA ARG A 16 10.71 -1.78 8.18
C ARG A 16 9.80 -0.81 8.94
N VAL A 17 10.32 0.35 9.36
CA VAL A 17 9.56 1.37 10.09
C VAL A 17 8.51 2.02 9.21
N ASP A 18 8.89 2.45 8.00
CA ASP A 18 7.99 3.05 7.02
C ASP A 18 6.90 2.07 6.57
N ARG A 19 7.28 0.82 6.29
CA ARG A 19 6.31 -0.24 5.97
C ARG A 19 5.26 -0.43 7.06
N LYS A 20 5.69 -0.40 8.33
CA LYS A 20 4.78 -0.51 9.48
C LYS A 20 3.85 0.69 9.57
N GLN A 21 4.37 1.90 9.34
CA GLN A 21 3.58 3.12 9.34
C GLN A 21 2.53 3.12 8.23
N ILE A 22 2.92 2.81 6.99
CA ILE A 22 2.01 2.72 5.84
C ILE A 22 0.88 1.72 6.10
N LYS A 23 1.25 0.52 6.58
CA LYS A 23 0.29 -0.52 6.94
C LYS A 23 -0.70 -0.03 8.00
N ASN A 24 -0.22 0.60 9.07
CA ASN A 24 -1.06 1.11 10.15
C ASN A 24 -2.01 2.20 9.65
N THR A 25 -1.50 3.18 8.90
CA THR A 25 -2.30 4.27 8.33
C THR A 25 -3.41 3.73 7.44
N LEU A 26 -3.11 2.72 6.60
CA LEU A 26 -4.10 2.12 5.71
C LEU A 26 -5.14 1.29 6.47
N CYS A 27 -4.70 0.49 7.45
CA CYS A 27 -5.63 -0.29 8.28
C CYS A 27 -6.57 0.63 9.09
N ASP A 28 -6.06 1.73 9.63
CA ASP A 28 -6.82 2.74 10.37
C ASP A 28 -7.81 3.47 9.45
N LYS A 29 -7.32 4.00 8.32
CA LYS A 29 -8.12 4.80 7.38
C LYS A 29 -9.27 4.03 6.75
N PHE A 30 -9.04 2.77 6.39
CA PHE A 30 -10.02 1.94 5.69
C PHE A 30 -10.70 0.91 6.61
N GLY A 31 -10.38 0.90 7.90
CA GLY A 31 -11.00 0.04 8.90
C GLY A 31 -10.78 -1.47 8.68
N TYR A 32 -9.78 -1.89 7.90
CA TYR A 32 -9.52 -3.30 7.65
C TYR A 32 -8.36 -3.84 8.49
N LYS A 33 -8.41 -5.16 8.76
CA LYS A 33 -7.40 -5.86 9.56
C LYS A 33 -6.10 -6.02 8.79
N GLU A 34 -5.01 -6.24 9.52
CA GLU A 34 -3.68 -6.51 8.94
C GLU A 34 -3.70 -7.65 7.90
N ARG A 35 -4.53 -8.68 8.10
CA ARG A 35 -4.69 -9.77 7.13
C ARG A 35 -5.20 -9.29 5.76
N ASN A 36 -6.13 -8.33 5.74
CA ASN A 36 -6.63 -7.74 4.51
C ASN A 36 -5.52 -6.98 3.77
N PHE A 37 -4.70 -6.22 4.51
CA PHE A 37 -3.53 -5.55 3.94
C PHE A 37 -2.54 -6.54 3.32
N GLN A 38 -2.23 -7.63 4.03
CA GLN A 38 -1.32 -8.66 3.54
C GLN A 38 -1.86 -9.33 2.27
N SER A 39 -3.14 -9.71 2.24
CA SER A 39 -3.75 -10.28 1.02
C SER A 39 -3.75 -9.31 -0.16
N LYS A 40 -3.93 -8.00 0.09
CA LYS A 40 -3.84 -6.96 -0.95
C LYS A 40 -2.40 -6.78 -1.47
N ILE A 41 -1.39 -6.81 -0.61
CA ILE A 41 0.03 -6.76 -1.01
C ILE A 41 0.48 -8.05 -1.71
N SER A 42 -0.04 -9.21 -1.31
CA SER A 42 0.23 -10.49 -1.97
C SER A 42 -0.39 -10.56 -3.36
N GLY A 43 -1.46 -9.80 -3.61
CA GLY A 43 -2.19 -9.77 -4.88
C GLY A 43 -3.42 -10.67 -4.90
N GLU A 44 -3.76 -11.31 -3.77
CA GLU A 44 -4.97 -12.12 -3.60
C GLU A 44 -6.24 -11.26 -3.63
N ILE A 45 -6.15 -10.01 -3.16
CA ILE A 45 -7.24 -9.04 -3.16
C ILE A 45 -6.81 -7.79 -3.94
N CYS A 46 -7.71 -7.25 -4.76
CA CYS A 46 -7.45 -5.99 -5.44
C CYS A 46 -7.49 -4.80 -4.47
N TRP A 47 -6.61 -3.84 -4.70
CA TRP A 47 -6.71 -2.51 -4.13
C TRP A 47 -7.82 -1.73 -4.83
N THR A 48 -8.61 -0.97 -4.08
CA THR A 48 -9.54 0.02 -4.65
C THR A 48 -8.76 1.24 -5.13
N ASN A 49 -9.37 2.03 -6.02
CA ASN A 49 -8.74 3.26 -6.52
C ASN A 49 -8.39 4.24 -5.39
N GLU A 50 -9.22 4.31 -4.35
CA GLU A 50 -8.97 5.17 -3.18
C GLU A 50 -7.77 4.67 -2.37
N GLU A 51 -7.66 3.37 -2.11
CA GLU A 51 -6.51 2.79 -1.41
C GLU A 51 -5.22 2.96 -2.22
N ILE A 52 -5.29 2.80 -3.54
CA ILE A 52 -4.15 3.05 -4.44
C ILE A 52 -3.74 4.52 -4.35
N GLY A 53 -4.70 5.46 -4.32
CA GLY A 53 -4.42 6.88 -4.16
C GLY A 53 -3.66 7.17 -2.86
N VAL A 54 -4.15 6.63 -1.74
CA VAL A 54 -3.49 6.77 -0.44
C VAL A 54 -2.10 6.13 -0.44
N LEU A 55 -1.96 4.92 -1.00
CA LEU A 55 -0.67 4.26 -1.14
C LEU A 55 0.33 5.08 -1.95
N LYS A 56 -0.10 5.69 -3.06
CA LYS A 56 0.76 6.54 -3.86
C LYS A 56 1.24 7.76 -3.09
N SER A 57 0.34 8.44 -2.38
CA SER A 57 0.71 9.58 -1.54
C SER A 57 1.66 9.17 -0.41
N LEU A 58 1.43 8.02 0.23
CA LEU A 58 2.28 7.51 1.31
C LEU A 58 3.64 7.00 0.83
N LEU A 59 3.71 6.50 -0.40
CA LEU A 59 4.94 6.02 -1.03
C LEU A 59 5.66 7.14 -1.79
N GLU A 60 5.15 8.37 -1.75
CA GLU A 60 5.62 9.51 -2.54
C GLU A 60 5.82 9.15 -4.02
N ILE A 61 4.96 8.24 -4.54
CA ILE A 61 4.88 7.92 -5.96
C ILE A 61 4.01 9.00 -6.61
N ASP A 62 4.45 10.25 -6.47
CA ASP A 62 4.03 11.34 -7.33
C ASP A 62 4.86 11.22 -8.61
N GLY A 63 4.19 11.23 -9.76
CA GLY A 63 4.83 10.99 -11.04
C GLY A 63 5.93 12.02 -11.30
N ALA A 64 7.15 11.53 -11.50
CA ALA A 64 8.07 12.15 -12.44
C ALA A 64 7.49 12.03 -13.87
#